data_AF-A0A6P0JX13-F1
#
_entry.id   AF-A0A6P0JX13-F1
#
_cell.length_a   1.000
_cell.length_b   1.000
_cell.length_c   1.000
_cell.angle_alpha   90.00
_cell.angle_beta   90.00
_cell.angle_gamma   90.00
#
_symmetry.space_group_name_H-M   'P 1'
#
loop_
_entity.id
_entity.type
_entity.pdbx_description
1 polymer ?
#
loop_
_entity_poly.entity_id
_entity_poly.type
_entity_poly.pdbx_seq_one_letter_code
_entity_poly.pdbx_strand_id
1 'polypeptide(L)'
;MANKNFWNPDHSSAWVTQCWAAFIIAIGGTAIGILSLPINNMTKGYMGMGLVFTVSSTISLSKTTRDIHESKKITSRVDEAKLEKILNEHQL
;
A
#
# COMPACT_ATOMS: atom_id res chain seq x y z
N MET A 1 29.72 3.67 -19.54
CA MET A 1 28.78 2.63 -19.07
C MET A 1 28.24 3.07 -17.72
N ALA A 2 27.10 3.79 -17.69
CA ALA A 2 26.54 4.32 -16.46
C ALA A 2 25.83 3.22 -15.68
N ASN A 3 26.41 2.81 -14.54
CA ASN A 3 25.73 1.96 -13.56
C ASN A 3 24.58 2.78 -12.93
N LYS A 4 23.36 2.53 -13.40
CA LYS A 4 22.15 3.00 -12.75
C LYS A 4 21.79 1.99 -11.68
N ASN A 5 22.37 2.13 -10.49
CA ASN A 5 21.83 1.47 -9.30
C ASN A 5 20.44 2.06 -9.06
N PHE A 6 19.41 1.36 -9.55
CA PHE A 6 18.01 1.71 -9.32
C PHE A 6 17.73 1.51 -7.83
N TRP A 7 17.87 2.58 -7.05
CA TRP A 7 17.51 2.62 -5.63
C TRP A 7 16.04 2.25 -5.47
N ASN A 8 15.80 0.97 -5.22
CA ASN A 8 14.60 0.47 -4.55
C ASN A 8 14.99 0.32 -3.08
N PRO A 9 14.63 1.28 -2.21
CA PRO A 9 14.77 1.09 -0.78
C PRO A 9 13.79 -0.03 -0.37
N ASP A 10 14.28 -1.26 -0.35
CA ASP A 10 13.54 -2.41 0.12
C ASP A 10 13.47 -2.34 1.65
N HIS A 11 12.27 -2.57 2.20
CA HIS A 11 12.11 -2.65 3.64
C HIS A 11 12.76 -3.93 4.18
N SER A 12 13.35 -3.85 5.38
CA SER A 12 13.88 -5.03 6.06
C SER A 12 12.79 -6.09 6.26
N SER A 13 13.14 -7.37 6.08
CA SER A 13 12.23 -8.49 6.31
C SER A 13 11.56 -8.44 7.69
N ALA A 14 12.29 -7.98 8.72
CA ALA A 14 11.77 -7.86 10.07
C ALA A 14 10.61 -6.83 10.16
N TRP A 15 10.75 -5.71 9.45
CA TRP A 15 9.70 -4.68 9.39
C TRP A 15 8.44 -5.21 8.71
N VAL A 16 8.60 -5.92 7.59
CA VAL A 16 7.47 -6.52 6.86
C VAL A 16 6.73 -7.51 7.77
N THR A 17 7.44 -8.39 8.46
CA THR A 17 6.84 -9.34 9.40
C THR A 17 6.10 -8.63 10.54
N GLN A 18 6.67 -7.56 11.11
CA GLN A 18 6.03 -6.78 12.16
C GLN A 18 4.71 -6.14 11.69
N CYS A 19 4.67 -5.56 10.50
CA CYS A 19 3.45 -4.96 9.94
C CYS A 19 2.34 -6.02 9.77
N TRP A 20 2.68 -7.20 9.26
CA TRP A 20 1.73 -8.31 9.13
C TRP A 20 1.22 -8.80 10.48
N ALA A 21 2.12 -8.95 11.47
CA ALA A 21 1.75 -9.36 12.81
C ALA A 21 0.79 -8.34 13.47
N ALA A 22 1.11 -7.05 13.39
CA ALA A 22 0.26 -5.98 13.94
C ALA A 22 -1.13 -5.96 13.29
N PHE A 23 -1.21 -6.14 11.97
CA PHE A 23 -2.48 -6.20 11.24
C PHE A 23 -3.35 -7.37 11.69
N ILE A 24 -2.76 -8.57 11.81
CA ILE A 24 -3.47 -9.78 12.26
C ILE A 24 -3.94 -9.62 13.70
N ILE A 25 -3.09 -9.08 14.59
CA ILE A 25 -3.46 -8.85 16.00
C ILE A 25 -4.60 -7.83 16.10
N ALA A 26 -4.58 -6.75 15.32
CA ALA A 26 -5.63 -5.73 15.34
C ALA A 26 -6.99 -6.28 14.87
N ILE A 27 -7.02 -6.99 13.74
CA ILE A 27 -8.26 -7.61 13.23
C ILE A 27 -8.75 -8.69 14.18
N GLY A 28 -7.85 -9.58 14.62
CA GLY A 28 -8.17 -10.67 15.54
C GLY A 28 -8.72 -10.15 16.87
N GLY A 29 -8.05 -9.17 17.48
CA GLY A 29 -8.50 -8.54 18.72
C GLY A 29 -9.87 -7.87 18.58
N THR A 30 -10.11 -7.17 17.47
CA THR A 30 -11.41 -6.54 17.20
C THR A 30 -12.52 -7.60 17.01
N ALA A 31 -12.24 -8.66 16.26
CA ALA A 31 -13.19 -9.76 16.05
C ALA A 31 -13.54 -10.47 17.37
N ILE A 32 -12.55 -10.78 18.21
CA ILE A 32 -12.75 -11.35 19.54
C ILE A 32 -13.57 -10.39 20.42
N GLY A 33 -13.32 -9.09 20.34
CA GLY A 33 -14.10 -8.07 21.05
C GLY A 33 -15.57 -8.06 20.63
N ILE A 34 -15.87 -8.15 19.34
CA ILE A 34 -17.25 -8.24 18.83
C ILE A 34 -17.93 -9.53 19.32
N LEU A 35 -17.23 -10.66 19.33
CA LEU A 35 -17.78 -11.94 19.78
C LEU A 35 -18.09 -11.93 21.29
N SER A 36 -17.24 -11.30 22.09
CA SER A 36 -17.35 -11.25 23.56
C SER A 36 -18.47 -10.31 24.05
N LEU A 37 -19.04 -9.49 23.18
CA LEU A 37 -20.03 -8.49 23.55
C LEU A 37 -21.40 -9.14 23.87
N PRO A 38 -22.05 -8.84 25.01
CA PRO A 38 -23.34 -9.43 25.38
C PRO A 38 -24.52 -8.72 24.68
N ILE A 39 -24.56 -8.79 23.35
CA ILE A 39 -25.58 -8.15 22.49
C ILE A 39 -26.21 -9.16 21.53
N ASN A 40 -27.30 -8.75 20.88
CA ASN A 40 -27.99 -9.55 19.85
C ASN A 40 -27.04 -9.93 18.69
N ASN A 41 -27.16 -11.16 18.20
CA ASN A 41 -26.38 -11.70 17.10
C ASN A 41 -26.50 -10.86 15.81
N MET A 42 -27.68 -10.30 15.53
CA MET A 42 -27.85 -9.41 14.37
C MET A 42 -26.99 -8.15 14.46
N THR A 43 -26.89 -7.55 15.66
CA THR A 43 -26.05 -6.37 15.91
C THR A 43 -24.57 -6.72 15.80
N LYS A 44 -24.15 -7.91 16.27
CA LYS A 44 -22.78 -8.41 16.05
C LYS A 44 -22.46 -8.57 14.56
N GLY A 45 -23.42 -9.09 13.79
CA GLY A 45 -23.31 -9.21 12.33
C GLY A 45 -23.08 -7.86 11.65
N TYR A 46 -23.84 -6.83 12.04
CA TYR A 46 -23.66 -5.47 11.53
C TYR A 46 -22.26 -4.91 11.81
N MET A 47 -21.76 -5.09 13.05
CA MET A 47 -20.39 -4.68 13.40
C MET A 47 -19.33 -5.45 12.61
N GLY A 48 -19.53 -6.76 12.42
CA GLY A 48 -18.65 -7.61 11.60
C GLY A 48 -18.61 -7.17 10.14
N MET A 49 -19.76 -6.83 9.55
CA MET A 49 -19.82 -6.26 8.19
C MET A 49 -19.03 -4.96 8.09
N GLY A 50 -19.19 -4.05 9.07
CA GLY A 50 -18.43 -2.81 9.12
C GLY A 50 -16.92 -3.03 9.21
N LEU A 51 -16.49 -3.99 10.04
CA LEU A 51 -15.08 -4.38 10.16
C LEU A 51 -14.51 -4.88 8.83
N VAL A 52 -15.18 -5.84 8.18
CA VAL A 52 -14.72 -6.40 6.89
C VAL A 52 -14.69 -5.33 5.80
N PHE A 53 -15.72 -4.49 5.72
CA PHE A 53 -15.78 -3.42 4.72
C PHE A 53 -14.67 -2.38 4.91
N THR A 54 -14.42 -1.98 6.16
CA THR A 54 -13.34 -1.02 6.50
C THR A 54 -11.97 -1.59 6.14
N VAL A 55 -11.71 -2.86 6.44
CA VAL A 55 -10.44 -3.52 6.09
C VAL A 55 -10.27 -3.61 4.57
N SER A 56 -11.30 -4.06 3.86
CA SER A 56 -11.27 -4.20 2.39
C SER A 56 -11.06 -2.87 1.67
N SER A 57 -11.77 -1.81 2.10
CA SER A 57 -11.61 -0.46 1.55
C SER A 57 -10.23 0.12 1.85
N THR A 58 -9.67 -0.11 3.04
CA THR A 58 -8.31 0.33 3.39
C THR A 58 -7.25 -0.30 2.49
N ILE A 59 -7.35 -1.61 2.22
CA ILE A 59 -6.42 -2.31 1.31
C ILE A 59 -6.53 -1.74 -0.11
N SER A 60 -7.76 -1.51 -0.59
CA SER A 60 -8.01 -0.95 -1.91
C SER A 60 -7.44 0.47 -2.03
N LEU A 61 -7.65 1.30 -1.01
CA LEU A 61 -7.08 2.65 -0.93
C LEU A 61 -5.56 2.63 -0.94
N SER A 62 -4.94 1.75 -0.14
CA SER A 62 -3.48 1.59 -0.09
C SER A 62 -2.89 1.19 -1.45
N LYS A 63 -3.54 0.26 -2.16
CA LYS A 63 -3.14 -0.12 -3.52
C LYS A 63 -3.24 1.07 -4.47
N THR A 64 -4.37 1.76 -4.51
CA THR A 64 -4.56 2.94 -5.35
C THR A 64 -3.49 4.01 -5.09
N THR A 65 -3.18 4.31 -3.83
CA THR A 65 -2.13 5.27 -3.48
C THR A 65 -0.74 4.82 -3.96
N ARG A 66 -0.42 3.54 -3.80
CA ARG A 66 0.86 2.97 -4.29
C ARG A 66 0.95 3.02 -5.81
N ASP A 67 -0.12 2.64 -6.50
CA ASP A 67 -0.18 2.63 -7.96
C ASP A 67 -0.04 4.05 -8.53
N ILE A 68 -0.62 5.07 -7.87
CA ILE A 68 -0.41 6.50 -8.20
C ILE A 68 1.06 6.90 -8.00
N HIS A 69 1.68 6.48 -6.89
CA HIS A 69 3.08 6.80 -6.60
C HIS A 69 4.03 6.19 -7.64
N GLU A 70 3.83 4.90 -7.98
CA GLU A 70 4.60 4.20 -9.01
C GLU A 70 4.40 4.84 -10.39
N SER A 71 3.16 5.20 -10.76
CA SER A 71 2.86 5.87 -12.04
C SER A 71 3.58 7.22 -12.18
N LYS A 72 3.60 8.03 -11.11
CA LYS A 72 4.34 9.32 -11.10
C LYS A 72 5.85 9.11 -11.25
N LYS A 73 6.43 8.10 -10.59
CA LYS A 73 7.87 7.77 -10.72
C LYS A 73 8.22 7.32 -12.15
N ILE A 74 7.33 6.61 -12.83
CA ILE A 74 7.55 6.16 -14.21
C ILE A 74 7.48 7.35 -15.18
N THR A 75 6.46 8.21 -15.05
CA THR A 75 6.31 9.35 -15.97
C THR A 75 7.51 10.30 -15.92
N SER A 76 8.02 10.60 -14.71
CA SER A 76 9.18 11.50 -14.56
C SER A 76 10.44 10.96 -15.23
N ARG A 77 10.64 9.63 -15.19
CA ARG A 77 11.78 8.97 -15.86
C ARG A 77 11.66 8.99 -17.39
N VAL A 78 10.43 8.88 -17.91
CA VAL A 78 10.18 8.99 -19.35
C VAL A 78 10.41 10.42 -19.83
N ASP A 79 9.96 11.40 -19.06
CA ASP A 79 10.18 12.82 -19.37
C ASP A 79 11.67 13.15 -19.33
N GLU A 80 12.42 12.67 -18.33
CA GLU A 80 13.87 12.81 -18.25
C GLU A 80 14.59 12.19 -19.45
N ALA A 81 14.22 10.97 -19.86
CA ALA A 81 14.81 10.32 -21.03
C ALA A 81 14.47 11.02 -22.36
N LYS A 82 13.25 11.59 -22.49
CA LYS A 82 12.85 12.38 -23.65
C LYS A 82 13.61 13.71 -23.70
N LEU A 83 13.78 14.37 -22.56
CA LEU A 83 14.57 15.59 -22.43
C LEU A 83 16.04 15.32 -22.80
N GLU A 84 16.63 14.24 -22.27
CA GLU A 84 17.99 13.80 -22.62
C GLU A 84 18.13 13.60 -24.14
N LYS A 85 17.13 12.97 -24.77
CA LYS A 85 17.13 12.77 -26.23
C LYS A 85 17.02 14.09 -27.02
N ILE A 86 16.11 14.98 -26.63
CA ILE A 86 15.89 16.28 -27.30
C ILE A 86 17.12 17.18 -27.15
N LEU A 87 17.72 17.21 -25.96
CA LEU A 87 18.97 17.93 -25.70
C LEU A 87 20.09 17.42 -26.62
N ASN A 88 20.19 16.10 -26.81
CA ASN A 88 21.17 15.47 -27.69
C ASN A 88 20.87 15.63 -29.20
N GLU A 89 19.60 15.87 -29.58
CA GLU A 89 19.21 16.13 -30.98
C GLU A 89 19.35 17.62 -31.40
N HIS A 90 19.25 18.58 -30.46
CA HIS A 90 19.15 20.02 -30.78
C HIS A 90 20.32 20.94 -30.35
N GLN A 91 21.36 20.43 -29.70
CA GLN A 91 22.59 21.18 -29.42
C GLN A 91 23.82 20.28 -29.62
N LEU A 92 24.89 20.89 -30.17
CA LEU A 92 26.34 20.66 -30.02
C LEU A 92 26.82 19.43 -29.23
#